data_AF-A0A3D2RIY2-F1
#
_entry.id   AF-A0A3D2RIY2-F1
#
_cell.length_a   1.000
_cell.length_b   1.000
_cell.length_c   1.000
_cell.angle_alpha   90.00
_cell.angle_beta   90.00
_cell.angle_gamma   90.00
#
_symmetry.space_group_name_H-M   'P 1'
#
loop_
_entity.id
_entity.type
_entity.pdbx_description
1 polymer ?
#
loop_
_entity_poly.entity_id
_entity_poly.type
_entity_poly.pdbx_seq_one_letter_code
_entity_poly.pdbx_strand_id
1 'polypeptide(L)'
;MPLEPAPLGDLAAKQGLVRSHRFNAANTALPYLRGDFETVKRVEAFMRHKMRVDILALRRGERFEAISAPVDGETSGVAPGEEIQVDVVIRNVGVGHTFPGGTNDSNQGWIEFRVMDQNGWPIVASGLLSEDSVVDPNARFYHAVLVDKDGKRIQRRDGHNIHTSVYTRTIGPGTSDVARYRFTVPDSMRGKKLTLRASLHWRKFDRAYTEFAYRANPEGFKAFNEVPELPINEIDTDTVILPVGEVVSGGLRAKSEDWERFNDYGIGLLLQGDTRNAAIAFDAVAQVDPKRIDGYRNLARIAVRDGNISEAYRHLERCEEIAPGDLQTSWVWGTAHQRAGSYAEAAGAYERVLTTFAEDRAAWRNLGRVRYLNGDLDAAGEAFDRVLEIDPEDRVAHYHKMLVYRATGQVEKAARSERAYLRYQIDESAREVTQQFLLDHPEIERAAQAIQIHYPTPVPRRGASDRASNESARIGEQG
;
A
#
# COMPACT_ATOMS: atom_id res chain seq x y z
N MET A 1 -15.96 7.97 -11.95
CA MET A 1 -16.56 9.31 -11.83
C MET A 1 -17.83 9.37 -12.65
N PRO A 2 -18.99 9.70 -12.06
CA PRO A 2 -20.23 9.87 -12.81
C PRO A 2 -20.12 11.05 -13.79
N LEU A 3 -20.91 11.01 -14.86
CA LEU A 3 -21.09 12.17 -15.73
C LEU A 3 -22.20 13.04 -15.12
N GLU A 4 -21.93 14.33 -14.98
CA GLU A 4 -22.92 15.32 -14.53
C GLU A 4 -23.11 16.40 -15.61
N PRO A 5 -24.31 16.98 -15.73
CA PRO A 5 -24.52 18.17 -16.54
C PRO A 5 -23.55 19.28 -16.17
N ALA A 6 -23.00 19.95 -17.17
CA ALA A 6 -22.20 21.16 -17.04
C ALA A 6 -23.01 22.38 -17.50
N PRO A 7 -24.06 22.78 -16.75
CA PRO A 7 -25.03 23.79 -17.21
C PRO A 7 -24.43 25.19 -17.40
N LEU A 8 -23.24 25.43 -16.85
CA LEU A 8 -22.51 26.69 -16.97
C LEU A 8 -21.49 26.70 -18.12
N GLY A 9 -21.43 25.64 -18.94
CA GLY A 9 -20.50 25.56 -20.07
C GLY A 9 -19.05 25.31 -19.65
N ASP A 10 -18.79 24.24 -18.90
CA ASP A 10 -17.43 23.84 -18.55
C ASP A 10 -16.62 23.52 -19.82
N LEU A 11 -15.41 24.07 -19.95
CA LEU A 11 -14.52 23.85 -21.09
C LEU A 11 -14.13 22.36 -21.23
N ALA A 12 -14.15 21.60 -20.14
CA ALA A 12 -13.91 20.16 -20.15
C ALA A 12 -15.17 19.35 -20.48
N ALA A 13 -16.34 19.99 -20.64
CA ALA A 13 -17.58 19.30 -20.95
C ALA A 13 -17.56 18.74 -22.37
N LYS A 14 -17.82 17.43 -22.49
CA LYS A 14 -18.10 16.79 -23.78
C LYS A 14 -19.59 16.55 -23.86
N GLN A 15 -20.24 17.07 -24.90
CA GLN A 15 -21.69 16.96 -25.09
C GLN A 15 -22.50 17.51 -23.90
N GLY A 16 -22.03 18.59 -23.26
CA GLY A 16 -22.70 19.21 -22.12
C GLY A 16 -22.57 18.45 -20.79
N LEU A 17 -21.74 17.40 -20.74
CA LEU A 17 -21.48 16.59 -19.55
C LEU A 17 -20.01 16.68 -19.14
N VAL A 18 -19.74 16.71 -17.84
CA VAL A 18 -18.40 16.64 -17.24
C VAL A 18 -18.29 15.42 -16.32
N ARG A 19 -17.09 14.80 -16.27
CA ARG A 19 -16.80 13.77 -15.25
C ARG A 19 -16.69 14.46 -13.90
N SER A 20 -17.69 14.27 -13.06
CA SER A 20 -17.77 14.91 -11.75
C SER A 20 -16.81 14.27 -10.75
N HIS A 21 -16.02 15.12 -10.11
CA HIS A 21 -15.21 14.79 -8.93
C HIS A 21 -15.97 15.07 -7.62
N ARG A 22 -17.29 15.30 -7.68
CA ARG A 22 -18.13 15.48 -6.50
C ARG A 22 -18.53 14.11 -5.96
N PHE A 23 -17.73 13.61 -5.04
CA PHE A 23 -18.03 12.42 -4.24
C PHE A 23 -17.79 12.74 -2.77
N ASN A 24 -18.34 11.91 -1.88
CA ASN A 24 -18.10 12.04 -0.44
C ASN A 24 -16.60 11.90 -0.20
N ALA A 25 -15.93 13.00 0.19
CA ALA A 25 -14.54 12.96 0.60
C ALA A 25 -14.41 12.09 1.86
N ALA A 26 -13.30 11.36 2.00
CA ALA A 26 -12.99 10.56 3.19
C ALA A 26 -12.59 11.44 4.41
N ASN A 27 -13.36 12.49 4.68
CA ASN A 27 -13.16 13.47 5.74
C ASN A 27 -14.34 13.43 6.72
N THR A 28 -14.19 12.66 7.80
CA THR A 28 -15.14 12.61 8.90
C THR A 28 -14.88 13.69 9.95
N ALA A 29 -13.67 14.27 9.99
CA ALA A 29 -13.29 15.25 11.00
C ALA A 29 -14.08 16.56 10.89
N LEU A 30 -14.15 17.19 9.70
CA LEU A 30 -14.81 18.49 9.57
C LEU A 30 -16.32 18.44 9.82
N PRO A 31 -17.09 17.46 9.31
CA PRO A 31 -18.49 17.31 9.65
C PRO A 31 -18.70 17.05 11.15
N TYR A 32 -17.87 16.20 11.76
CA TYR A 32 -17.92 15.92 13.20
C TYR A 32 -17.73 17.18 14.04
N LEU A 33 -16.71 17.97 13.74
CA LEU A 33 -16.42 19.24 14.45
C LEU A 33 -17.57 20.26 14.33
N ARG A 34 -18.43 20.13 13.31
CA ARG A 34 -19.61 20.97 13.10
C ARG A 34 -20.91 20.36 13.64
N GLY A 35 -20.86 19.17 14.24
CA GLY A 35 -22.04 18.44 14.68
C GLY A 35 -22.89 17.83 13.54
N ASP A 36 -22.36 17.76 12.31
CA ASP A 36 -23.04 17.16 11.15
C ASP A 36 -22.79 15.65 11.08
N PHE A 37 -23.39 14.92 12.02
CA PHE A 37 -23.26 13.47 12.12
C PHE A 37 -23.92 12.71 10.96
N GLU A 38 -24.88 13.32 10.25
CA GLU A 38 -25.48 12.73 9.05
C GLU A 38 -24.48 12.66 7.91
N THR A 39 -23.66 13.70 7.71
CA THR A 39 -22.55 13.64 6.76
C THR A 39 -21.47 12.66 7.19
N VAL A 40 -21.17 12.55 8.50
CA VAL A 40 -20.23 11.52 9.00
C VAL A 40 -20.68 10.12 8.58
N LYS A 41 -21.94 9.75 8.86
CA LYS A 41 -22.51 8.44 8.46
C LYS A 41 -22.45 8.20 6.95
N ARG A 42 -22.73 9.24 6.13
CA ARG A 42 -22.63 9.14 4.66
C ARG A 42 -21.19 8.89 4.19
N VAL A 43 -20.21 9.51 4.83
CA VAL A 43 -18.79 9.31 4.53
C VAL A 43 -18.35 7.90 4.97
N GLU A 44 -18.74 7.46 6.16
CA GLU A 44 -18.51 6.09 6.65
C GLU A 44 -19.07 5.04 5.69
N ALA A 45 -20.34 5.17 5.30
CA ALA A 45 -20.98 4.27 4.34
C ALA A 45 -20.27 4.27 2.97
N PHE A 46 -19.76 5.42 2.53
CA PHE A 46 -18.99 5.51 1.28
C PHE A 46 -17.62 4.80 1.36
N MET A 47 -16.97 4.81 2.52
CA MET A 47 -15.65 4.19 2.71
C MET A 47 -15.72 2.67 2.86
N ARG A 48 -16.83 2.12 3.34
CA ARG A 48 -17.01 0.66 3.47
C ARG A 48 -16.72 -0.04 2.15
N HIS A 49 -15.99 -1.14 2.23
CA HIS A 49 -15.60 -1.97 1.07
C HIS A 49 -14.79 -1.25 -0.01
N LYS A 50 -14.19 -0.07 0.28
CA LYS A 50 -13.20 0.57 -0.63
C LYS A 50 -11.80 -0.01 -0.47
N MET A 51 -11.55 -0.56 0.71
CA MET A 51 -10.42 -1.43 1.01
C MET A 51 -10.96 -2.78 1.44
N ARG A 52 -10.16 -3.83 1.28
CA ARG A 52 -10.45 -5.17 1.80
C ARG A 52 -9.31 -5.63 2.71
N VAL A 53 -9.63 -6.23 3.84
CA VAL A 53 -8.69 -6.91 4.74
C VAL A 53 -8.94 -8.41 4.64
N ASP A 54 -7.89 -9.22 4.60
CA ASP A 54 -7.99 -10.68 4.44
C ASP A 54 -6.86 -11.38 5.21
N ILE A 55 -7.19 -12.14 6.25
CA ILE A 55 -6.26 -13.02 6.97
C ILE A 55 -6.06 -14.27 6.12
N LEU A 56 -5.06 -14.22 5.23
CA LEU A 56 -4.97 -15.18 4.15
C LEU A 56 -4.06 -16.37 4.42
N ALA A 57 -2.91 -16.18 5.07
CA ALA A 57 -1.92 -17.24 5.21
C ALA A 57 -1.37 -17.38 6.63
N LEU A 58 -1.16 -18.63 7.04
CA LEU A 58 -0.34 -18.99 8.19
C LEU A 58 1.02 -19.46 7.70
N ARG A 59 2.08 -19.03 8.38
CA ARG A 59 3.45 -19.48 8.16
C ARG A 59 4.03 -20.11 9.41
N ARG A 60 4.77 -21.20 9.22
CA ARG A 60 5.30 -22.07 10.28
C ARG A 60 6.71 -22.57 9.91
N GLY A 61 7.36 -23.19 10.89
CA GLY A 61 8.74 -23.67 10.77
C GLY A 61 9.74 -22.63 11.28
N GLU A 62 10.98 -23.04 11.50
CA GLU A 62 12.02 -22.19 12.11
C GLU A 62 12.26 -20.89 11.32
N ARG A 63 12.05 -20.90 9.99
CA ARG A 63 12.21 -19.74 9.12
C ARG A 63 10.89 -19.28 8.49
N PHE A 64 9.75 -19.76 8.97
CA PHE A 64 8.42 -19.42 8.46
C PHE A 64 8.25 -19.71 6.96
N GLU A 65 8.87 -20.79 6.48
CA GLU A 65 8.89 -21.21 5.09
C GLU A 65 7.67 -22.06 4.69
N ALA A 66 7.04 -22.74 5.64
CA ALA A 66 5.86 -23.56 5.37
C ALA A 66 4.61 -22.68 5.39
N ILE A 67 3.94 -22.54 4.24
CA ILE A 67 2.77 -21.69 4.06
C ILE A 67 1.51 -22.54 3.95
N SER A 68 0.52 -22.24 4.80
CA SER A 68 -0.85 -22.75 4.69
C SER A 68 -1.78 -21.61 4.29
N ALA A 69 -2.40 -21.71 3.12
CA ALA A 69 -3.38 -20.73 2.64
C ALA A 69 -4.41 -21.37 1.69
N PRO A 70 -5.65 -20.88 1.59
CA PRO A 70 -6.21 -19.83 2.45
C PRO A 70 -6.36 -20.34 3.89
N VAL A 71 -6.31 -19.44 4.89
CA VAL A 71 -6.71 -19.80 6.25
C VAL A 71 -8.23 -19.97 6.26
N ASP A 72 -8.68 -21.19 6.52
CA ASP A 72 -10.09 -21.60 6.44
C ASP A 72 -10.68 -22.02 7.79
N GLY A 73 -10.08 -21.55 8.88
CA GLY A 73 -10.50 -21.78 10.25
C GLY A 73 -10.37 -23.24 10.68
N GLU A 74 -11.37 -24.07 10.36
CA GLU A 74 -11.47 -25.46 10.84
C GLU A 74 -10.35 -26.38 10.33
N THR A 75 -9.82 -26.14 9.12
CA THR A 75 -8.71 -26.97 8.58
C THR A 75 -7.32 -26.34 8.81
N SER A 76 -7.27 -25.21 9.51
CA SER A 76 -6.08 -24.41 9.78
C SER A 76 -5.65 -24.49 11.27
N GLY A 77 -5.72 -25.67 11.88
CA GLY A 77 -5.43 -25.86 13.30
C GLY A 77 -3.99 -25.55 13.71
N VAL A 78 -3.77 -24.97 14.88
CA VAL A 78 -2.46 -24.57 15.42
C VAL A 78 -2.14 -25.33 16.70
N ALA A 79 -0.85 -25.56 16.97
CA ALA A 79 -0.41 -26.24 18.19
C ALA A 79 -0.24 -25.24 19.35
N PRO A 80 -0.58 -25.64 20.60
CA PRO A 80 -0.23 -24.85 21.78
C PRO A 80 1.30 -24.75 21.91
N GLY A 81 1.81 -23.55 22.22
CA GLY A 81 3.24 -23.24 22.29
C GLY A 81 3.91 -23.01 20.94
N GLU A 82 3.19 -23.20 19.82
CA GLU A 82 3.73 -22.97 18.47
C GLU A 82 3.92 -21.47 18.22
N GLU A 83 5.09 -21.08 17.73
CA GLU A 83 5.28 -19.75 17.16
C GLU A 83 4.79 -19.76 15.70
N ILE A 84 3.83 -18.90 15.40
CA ILE A 84 3.25 -18.77 14.06
C ILE A 84 3.38 -17.34 13.56
N GLN A 85 3.39 -17.19 12.24
CA GLN A 85 3.25 -15.90 11.59
C GLN A 85 1.98 -15.88 10.74
N VAL A 86 1.23 -14.80 10.83
CA VAL A 86 -0.01 -14.56 10.11
C VAL A 86 0.22 -13.46 9.09
N ASP A 87 -0.04 -13.74 7.82
CA ASP A 87 0.02 -12.77 6.76
C ASP A 87 -1.40 -12.23 6.48
N VAL A 88 -1.59 -10.94 6.73
CA VAL A 88 -2.83 -10.20 6.48
C VAL A 88 -2.66 -9.39 5.21
N VAL A 89 -3.53 -9.59 4.23
CA VAL A 89 -3.54 -8.88 2.96
C VAL A 89 -4.48 -7.69 3.05
N ILE A 90 -4.01 -6.51 2.64
CA ILE A 90 -4.81 -5.28 2.58
C ILE A 90 -4.89 -4.84 1.13
N ARG A 91 -6.09 -4.83 0.55
CA ARG A 91 -6.32 -4.60 -0.88
C ARG A 91 -7.07 -3.30 -1.14
N ASN A 92 -6.58 -2.50 -2.07
CA ASN A 92 -7.30 -1.31 -2.55
C ASN A 92 -8.29 -1.64 -3.68
N VAL A 93 -9.50 -2.01 -3.31
CA VAL A 93 -10.53 -2.46 -4.27
C VAL A 93 -11.29 -1.31 -4.94
N GLY A 94 -11.35 -0.12 -4.34
CA GLY A 94 -12.25 0.93 -4.78
C GLY A 94 -11.73 2.37 -4.69
N VAL A 95 -10.50 2.60 -4.23
CA VAL A 95 -9.87 3.93 -4.21
C VAL A 95 -9.16 4.14 -5.54
N GLY A 96 -9.62 5.14 -6.32
CA GLY A 96 -9.08 5.44 -7.65
C GLY A 96 -7.66 6.02 -7.69
N HIS A 97 -7.04 6.20 -6.52
CA HIS A 97 -5.65 6.59 -6.33
C HIS A 97 -5.05 5.76 -5.17
N THR A 98 -3.86 6.10 -4.70
CA THR A 98 -3.24 5.45 -3.55
C THR A 98 -4.09 5.58 -2.28
N PHE A 99 -4.16 4.53 -1.47
CA PHE A 99 -4.70 4.58 -0.11
C PHE A 99 -3.56 4.61 0.92
N PRO A 100 -3.51 5.58 1.84
CA PRO A 100 -4.25 6.84 1.77
C PRO A 100 -3.74 7.73 0.64
N GLY A 101 -4.61 8.60 0.16
CA GLY A 101 -4.27 9.63 -0.82
C GLY A 101 -4.25 11.03 -0.20
N GLY A 102 -3.75 11.99 -0.96
CA GLY A 102 -3.68 13.39 -0.56
C GLY A 102 -2.65 13.61 0.55
N THR A 103 -3.08 14.21 1.66
CA THR A 103 -2.23 14.59 2.80
C THR A 103 -2.01 13.40 3.76
N ASN A 104 -1.28 12.42 3.26
CA ASN A 104 -0.94 11.20 4.00
C ASN A 104 0.06 11.43 5.15
N ASP A 105 0.60 12.65 5.28
CA ASP A 105 1.46 13.11 6.37
C ASP A 105 0.70 13.39 7.67
N SER A 106 -0.59 13.71 7.58
CA SER A 106 -1.43 13.98 8.75
C SER A 106 -2.69 13.12 8.81
N ASN A 107 -3.00 12.32 7.79
CA ASN A 107 -4.09 11.35 7.91
C ASN A 107 -3.51 10.02 8.39
N GLN A 108 -4.29 9.28 9.19
CA GLN A 108 -3.79 8.07 9.83
C GLN A 108 -4.63 6.87 9.41
N GLY A 109 -4.04 5.95 8.64
CA GLY A 109 -4.56 4.61 8.42
C GLY A 109 -3.71 3.59 9.16
N TRP A 110 -4.30 2.58 9.79
CA TRP A 110 -3.52 1.50 10.42
C TRP A 110 -4.30 0.19 10.53
N ILE A 111 -3.57 -0.90 10.71
CA ILE A 111 -4.17 -2.21 11.05
C ILE A 111 -4.12 -2.41 12.56
N GLU A 112 -5.29 -2.64 13.13
CA GLU A 112 -5.44 -3.26 14.45
C GLU A 112 -5.52 -4.78 14.26
N PHE A 113 -4.66 -5.52 14.94
CA PHE A 113 -4.64 -6.99 14.92
C PHE A 113 -4.83 -7.51 16.34
N ARG A 114 -5.79 -8.40 16.54
CA ARG A 114 -6.11 -9.01 17.83
C ARG A 114 -6.10 -10.53 17.73
N VAL A 115 -5.50 -11.15 18.73
CA VAL A 115 -5.63 -12.58 19.00
C VAL A 115 -6.47 -12.72 20.25
N MET A 116 -7.64 -13.36 20.15
CA MET A 116 -8.63 -13.42 21.23
C MET A 116 -8.87 -14.86 21.69
N ASP A 117 -9.21 -15.00 22.97
CA ASP A 117 -9.68 -16.26 23.52
C ASP A 117 -11.11 -16.58 23.08
N GLN A 118 -11.61 -17.76 23.49
CA GLN A 118 -12.95 -18.24 23.16
C GLN A 118 -14.11 -17.35 23.66
N ASN A 119 -13.84 -16.46 24.61
CA ASN A 119 -14.82 -15.52 25.15
C ASN A 119 -14.74 -14.16 24.45
N GLY A 120 -13.89 -14.01 23.43
CA GLY A 120 -13.65 -12.77 22.71
C GLY A 120 -12.70 -11.80 23.44
N TRP A 121 -12.02 -12.23 24.50
CA TRP A 121 -11.06 -11.36 25.19
C TRP A 121 -9.72 -11.35 24.46
N PRO A 122 -9.14 -10.18 24.11
CA PRO A 122 -7.83 -10.11 23.49
C PRO A 122 -6.74 -10.62 24.44
N ILE A 123 -5.94 -11.57 23.97
CA ILE A 123 -4.77 -12.13 24.65
C ILE A 123 -3.54 -11.31 24.28
N VAL A 124 -3.31 -11.11 22.98
CA VAL A 124 -2.29 -10.23 22.44
C VAL A 124 -2.90 -9.35 21.34
N ALA A 125 -2.39 -8.14 21.19
CA ALA A 125 -2.85 -7.21 20.16
C ALA A 125 -1.74 -6.27 19.68
N SER A 126 -1.91 -5.72 18.48
CA SER A 126 -1.14 -4.59 17.95
C SER A 126 -2.10 -3.58 17.33
N GLY A 127 -1.76 -2.29 17.36
CA GLY A 127 -2.61 -1.24 16.79
C GLY A 127 -3.77 -0.78 17.67
N LEU A 128 -3.74 -1.12 18.97
CA LEU A 128 -4.69 -0.59 19.94
C LEU A 128 -4.44 0.91 20.18
N LEU A 129 -5.49 1.60 20.64
CA LEU A 129 -5.39 2.98 21.10
C LEU A 129 -4.97 3.02 22.58
N SER A 130 -4.15 4.01 22.93
CA SER A 130 -3.94 4.45 24.31
C SER A 130 -5.19 5.15 24.87
N GLU A 131 -5.17 5.47 26.16
CA GLU A 131 -6.23 6.28 26.79
C GLU A 131 -6.33 7.68 26.17
N ASP A 132 -5.22 8.24 25.68
CA ASP A 132 -5.16 9.52 24.96
C ASP A 132 -5.40 9.41 23.43
N SER A 133 -5.97 8.30 22.96
CA SER A 133 -6.27 8.07 21.53
C SER A 133 -5.04 8.12 20.60
N VAL A 134 -3.87 7.80 21.14
CA VAL A 134 -2.64 7.58 20.37
C VAL A 134 -2.60 6.11 19.95
N VAL A 135 -2.37 5.85 18.67
CA VAL A 135 -2.25 4.48 18.15
C VAL A 135 -0.92 3.89 18.59
N ASP A 136 -0.90 2.61 18.96
CA ASP A 136 0.32 1.81 19.17
C ASP A 136 1.39 2.16 18.11
N PRO A 137 2.57 2.67 18.52
CA PRO A 137 3.60 3.10 17.58
C PRO A 137 4.18 1.96 16.73
N ASN A 138 3.99 0.70 17.14
CA ASN A 138 4.44 -0.48 16.39
C ASN A 138 3.37 -1.05 15.46
N ALA A 139 2.22 -0.37 15.30
CA ALA A 139 1.17 -0.78 14.38
C ALA A 139 1.62 -0.74 12.92
N ARG A 140 0.87 -1.43 12.05
CA ARG A 140 1.03 -1.29 10.60
C ARG A 140 0.37 0.00 10.14
N PHE A 141 1.15 1.07 9.99
CA PHE A 141 0.65 2.37 9.51
C PHE A 141 0.67 2.51 7.98
N TYR A 142 -0.35 3.18 7.46
CA TYR A 142 -0.43 3.71 6.11
C TYR A 142 -0.46 5.24 6.18
N HIS A 143 0.70 5.85 6.00
CA HIS A 143 0.93 7.30 6.07
C HIS A 143 2.28 7.66 5.43
N ALA A 144 2.65 8.94 5.46
CA ALA A 144 4.00 9.41 5.17
C ALA A 144 4.62 10.04 6.42
N VAL A 145 5.91 9.78 6.65
CA VAL A 145 6.69 10.50 7.66
C VAL A 145 7.61 11.46 6.93
N LEU A 146 7.37 12.75 7.13
CA LEU A 146 8.11 13.82 6.48
C LEU A 146 9.00 14.53 7.50
N VAL A 147 10.16 15.01 7.05
CA VAL A 147 11.12 15.76 7.87
C VAL A 147 11.52 17.06 7.18
N ASP A 148 11.88 18.06 7.98
CA ASP A 148 12.53 19.28 7.51
C ASP A 148 14.02 19.07 7.23
N LYS A 149 14.70 20.14 6.80
CA LYS A 149 16.13 20.13 6.48
C LYS A 149 17.04 19.82 7.68
N ASP A 150 16.52 19.98 8.90
CA ASP A 150 17.23 19.74 10.16
C ASP A 150 16.88 18.33 10.72
N GLY A 151 16.13 17.52 9.97
CA GLY A 151 15.72 16.18 10.36
C GLY A 151 14.58 16.13 11.37
N LYS A 152 13.89 17.25 11.62
CA LYS A 152 12.75 17.27 12.54
C LYS A 152 11.49 16.85 11.82
N ARG A 153 10.67 16.03 12.49
CA ARG A 153 9.41 15.55 11.92
C ARG A 153 8.43 16.71 11.68
N ILE A 154 7.90 16.77 10.47
CA ILE A 154 6.79 17.66 10.11
C ILE A 154 5.49 17.03 10.61
N GLN A 155 4.86 17.65 11.62
CA GLN A 155 3.56 17.23 12.17
C GLN A 155 2.49 18.32 12.08
N ARG A 156 2.88 19.56 11.76
CA ARG A 156 2.00 20.74 11.78
C ARG A 156 1.45 21.10 10.41
N ARG A 157 1.80 20.31 9.38
CA ARG A 157 1.51 20.56 7.97
C ARG A 157 2.03 21.91 7.47
N ASP A 158 3.18 22.32 7.96
CA ASP A 158 3.98 23.43 7.47
C ASP A 158 4.71 23.01 6.18
N GLY A 159 3.95 22.89 5.09
CA GLY A 159 4.44 22.30 3.83
C GLY A 159 5.65 23.00 3.21
N HIS A 160 5.89 24.27 3.54
CA HIS A 160 7.05 25.03 3.09
C HIS A 160 8.38 24.58 3.74
N ASN A 161 8.31 23.84 4.84
CA ASN A 161 9.48 23.28 5.52
C ASN A 161 9.73 21.81 5.18
N ILE A 162 8.85 21.15 4.42
CA ILE A 162 9.05 19.76 4.01
C ILE A 162 10.33 19.69 3.15
N HIS A 163 11.32 18.95 3.64
CA HIS A 163 12.55 18.69 2.91
C HIS A 163 12.49 17.36 2.18
N THR A 164 12.11 16.28 2.88
CA THR A 164 12.03 14.94 2.29
C THR A 164 11.10 14.01 3.08
N SER A 165 10.74 12.88 2.46
CA SER A 165 10.05 11.77 3.13
C SER A 165 11.06 10.77 3.68
N VAL A 166 10.92 10.42 4.96
CA VAL A 166 11.64 9.32 5.60
C VAL A 166 11.12 7.98 5.07
N TYR A 167 9.79 7.82 5.05
CA TYR A 167 9.14 6.73 4.35
C TYR A 167 7.68 7.06 4.06
N THR A 168 7.15 6.43 3.02
CA THR A 168 5.74 6.53 2.63
C THR A 168 5.20 5.13 2.40
N ARG A 169 4.14 4.75 3.12
CA ARG A 169 3.43 3.48 2.90
C ARG A 169 2.02 3.75 2.42
N THR A 170 1.75 3.41 1.17
CA THR A 170 0.44 3.55 0.54
C THR A 170 0.16 2.37 -0.39
N ILE A 171 -1.12 2.06 -0.60
CA ILE A 171 -1.60 0.98 -1.46
C ILE A 171 -2.18 1.57 -2.75
N GLY A 172 -1.53 1.35 -3.88
CA GLY A 172 -1.99 1.85 -5.19
C GLY A 172 -3.31 1.23 -5.66
N PRO A 173 -4.01 1.86 -6.64
CA PRO A 173 -5.21 1.29 -7.24
C PRO A 173 -4.92 -0.09 -7.83
N GLY A 174 -5.80 -1.06 -7.59
CA GLY A 174 -5.56 -2.40 -8.15
C GLY A 174 -4.44 -3.19 -7.46
N THR A 175 -3.75 -2.62 -6.47
CA THR A 175 -2.67 -3.28 -5.72
C THR A 175 -3.05 -3.54 -4.25
N SER A 176 -2.14 -4.21 -3.55
CA SER A 176 -2.27 -4.68 -2.17
C SER A 176 -0.97 -4.50 -1.38
N ASP A 177 -1.06 -4.63 -0.07
CA ASP A 177 0.05 -4.76 0.86
C ASP A 177 -0.14 -5.99 1.76
N VAL A 178 0.94 -6.47 2.38
CA VAL A 178 0.92 -7.61 3.32
C VAL A 178 1.51 -7.21 4.67
N ALA A 179 0.69 -7.27 5.73
CA ALA A 179 1.14 -7.11 7.11
C ALA A 179 1.41 -8.48 7.75
N ARG A 180 2.54 -8.64 8.44
CA ARG A 180 2.94 -9.92 9.06
C ARG A 180 2.90 -9.81 10.57
N TYR A 181 2.16 -10.67 11.24
CA TYR A 181 2.04 -10.71 12.70
C TYR A 181 2.60 -12.02 13.24
N ARG A 182 3.58 -11.95 14.15
CA ARG A 182 4.19 -13.13 14.77
C ARG A 182 3.87 -13.18 16.25
N PHE A 183 3.40 -14.34 16.71
CA PHE A 183 3.13 -14.57 18.12
C PHE A 183 3.18 -16.07 18.44
N THR A 184 3.35 -16.39 19.73
CA THR A 184 3.28 -17.75 20.24
C THR A 184 1.84 -18.07 20.64
N VAL A 185 1.30 -19.17 20.13
CA VAL A 185 -0.02 -19.68 20.50
C VAL A 185 0.01 -20.07 21.99
N PRO A 186 -0.82 -19.47 22.85
CA PRO A 186 -0.74 -19.72 24.29
C PRO A 186 -1.10 -21.17 24.66
N ASP A 187 -0.32 -21.81 25.54
CA ASP A 187 -0.62 -23.16 26.05
C ASP A 187 -2.00 -23.27 26.70
N SER A 188 -2.48 -22.18 27.33
CA SER A 188 -3.79 -22.09 27.95
C SER A 188 -4.96 -22.24 26.96
N MET A 189 -4.68 -22.17 25.66
CA MET A 189 -5.64 -22.34 24.57
C MET A 189 -5.75 -23.79 24.08
N ARG A 190 -4.98 -24.74 24.62
CA ARG A 190 -5.07 -26.16 24.26
C ARG A 190 -6.51 -26.68 24.34
N GLY A 191 -6.98 -27.29 23.26
CA GLY A 191 -8.34 -27.84 23.13
C GLY A 191 -9.43 -26.78 22.94
N LYS A 192 -9.06 -25.51 22.73
CA LYS A 192 -9.99 -24.37 22.57
C LYS A 192 -9.87 -23.78 21.18
N LYS A 193 -10.64 -22.71 20.93
CA LYS A 193 -10.59 -21.93 19.69
C LYS A 193 -9.94 -20.58 19.95
N LEU A 194 -9.06 -20.17 19.04
CA LEU A 194 -8.37 -18.89 19.01
C LEU A 194 -8.97 -18.04 17.90
N THR A 195 -9.39 -16.81 18.18
CA THR A 195 -9.95 -15.92 17.16
C THR A 195 -8.93 -14.87 16.76
N LEU A 196 -8.55 -14.87 15.49
CA LEU A 196 -7.76 -13.82 14.86
C LEU A 196 -8.70 -12.77 14.28
N ARG A 197 -8.45 -11.49 14.55
CA ARG A 197 -9.18 -10.38 13.93
C ARG A 197 -8.19 -9.32 13.44
N ALA A 198 -8.34 -8.89 12.20
CA ALA A 198 -7.59 -7.80 11.60
C ALA A 198 -8.55 -6.73 11.08
N SER A 199 -8.37 -5.48 11.50
CA SER A 199 -9.27 -4.36 11.18
C SER A 199 -8.46 -3.18 10.63
N LEU A 200 -8.86 -2.66 9.47
CA LEU A 200 -8.28 -1.44 8.91
C LEU A 200 -9.03 -0.22 9.42
N HIS A 201 -8.33 0.61 10.20
CA HIS A 201 -8.86 1.85 10.74
C HIS A 201 -8.37 3.07 9.97
N TRP A 202 -9.18 4.12 9.98
CA TRP A 202 -8.91 5.40 9.34
C TRP A 202 -9.38 6.57 10.18
N ARG A 203 -8.47 7.51 10.45
CA ARG A 203 -8.75 8.79 11.08
C ARG A 203 -8.29 9.94 10.19
N LYS A 204 -9.21 10.88 9.92
CA LYS A 204 -8.89 12.15 9.27
C LYS A 204 -8.28 13.08 10.29
N PHE A 205 -7.01 13.46 10.08
CA PHE A 205 -6.14 14.11 11.07
C PHE A 205 -5.71 13.19 12.20
N ASP A 206 -4.40 12.96 12.32
CA ASP A 206 -3.84 12.20 13.44
C ASP A 206 -3.99 12.97 14.76
N ARG A 207 -3.69 12.29 15.87
CA ARG A 207 -3.82 12.88 17.21
C ARG A 207 -2.90 14.10 17.37
N ALA A 208 -1.65 14.01 16.93
CA ALA A 208 -0.65 15.07 17.09
C ALA A 208 -1.06 16.37 16.39
N TYR A 209 -1.55 16.26 15.14
CA TYR A 209 -2.07 17.41 14.39
C TYR A 209 -3.34 17.99 15.01
N THR A 210 -4.23 17.14 15.52
CA THR A 210 -5.46 17.58 16.19
C THR A 210 -5.16 18.36 17.46
N GLU A 211 -4.23 17.86 18.29
CA GLU A 211 -3.76 18.55 19.49
C GLU A 211 -3.09 19.89 19.15
N PHE A 212 -2.23 19.92 18.14
CA PHE A 212 -1.62 21.15 17.65
C PHE A 212 -2.68 22.17 17.23
N ALA A 213 -3.62 21.77 16.36
CA ALA A 213 -4.65 22.66 15.84
C ALA A 213 -5.56 23.22 16.96
N TYR A 214 -5.97 22.35 17.89
CA TYR A 214 -6.78 22.76 19.04
C TYR A 214 -6.01 23.72 19.95
N ARG A 215 -4.79 23.37 20.38
CA ARG A 215 -3.98 24.20 21.29
C ARG A 215 -3.59 25.55 20.67
N ALA A 216 -3.39 25.61 19.35
CA ALA A 216 -3.08 26.85 18.66
C ALA A 216 -4.28 27.81 18.57
N ASN A 217 -5.52 27.30 18.58
CA ASN A 217 -6.73 28.12 18.53
C ASN A 217 -7.94 27.41 19.18
N PRO A 218 -8.01 27.31 20.52
CA PRO A 218 -9.12 26.64 21.20
C PRO A 218 -10.47 27.32 20.92
N GLU A 219 -10.46 28.64 20.71
CA GLU A 219 -11.65 29.40 20.33
C GLU A 219 -12.20 29.02 18.95
N GLY A 220 -11.41 28.40 18.07
CA GLY A 220 -11.92 27.82 16.82
C GLY A 220 -12.74 26.54 17.04
N PHE A 221 -12.63 25.94 18.23
CA PHE A 221 -13.23 24.67 18.62
C PHE A 221 -14.19 24.83 19.80
N LYS A 222 -14.91 25.97 19.91
CA LYS A 222 -15.75 26.33 21.09
C LYS A 222 -16.74 25.26 21.56
N ALA A 223 -17.10 24.32 20.69
CA ALA A 223 -17.96 23.18 21.03
C ALA A 223 -17.26 22.12 21.92
N PHE A 224 -15.93 22.22 22.11
CA PHE A 224 -15.11 21.25 22.83
C PHE A 224 -14.28 21.94 23.91
N ASN A 225 -14.41 21.45 25.15
CA ASN A 225 -13.63 21.94 26.30
C ASN A 225 -12.20 21.36 26.34
N GLU A 226 -11.98 20.28 25.61
CA GLU A 226 -10.70 19.57 25.49
C GLU A 226 -10.44 19.25 24.02
N VAL A 227 -9.27 18.70 23.71
CA VAL A 227 -8.92 18.29 22.33
C VAL A 227 -9.97 17.28 21.84
N PRO A 228 -10.65 17.53 20.70
CA PRO A 228 -11.73 16.66 20.24
C PRO A 228 -11.22 15.28 19.82
N GLU A 229 -11.94 14.24 20.25
CA GLU A 229 -11.73 12.87 19.79
C GLU A 229 -12.35 12.68 18.41
N LEU A 230 -11.54 12.90 17.37
CA LEU A 230 -12.00 12.78 15.99
C LEU A 230 -12.42 11.34 15.65
N PRO A 231 -13.46 11.15 14.80
CA PRO A 231 -13.96 9.82 14.46
C PRO A 231 -12.90 8.93 13.82
N ILE A 232 -12.81 7.70 14.34
CA ILE A 232 -12.01 6.61 13.79
C ILE A 232 -12.97 5.65 13.10
N ASN A 233 -12.77 5.46 11.79
CA ASN A 233 -13.62 4.62 10.97
C ASN A 233 -12.97 3.26 10.80
N GLU A 234 -13.70 2.19 11.04
CA GLU A 234 -13.32 0.84 10.58
C GLU A 234 -13.76 0.69 9.12
N ILE A 235 -12.80 0.63 8.20
CA ILE A 235 -13.07 0.52 6.76
C ILE A 235 -13.50 -0.90 6.39
N ASP A 236 -12.75 -1.88 6.89
CA ASP A 236 -12.99 -3.29 6.67
C ASP A 236 -12.31 -4.13 7.75
N THR A 237 -12.83 -5.34 7.98
CA THR A 237 -12.35 -6.28 8.99
C THR A 237 -12.48 -7.70 8.49
N ASP A 238 -11.48 -8.51 8.80
CA ASP A 238 -11.56 -9.96 8.64
C ASP A 238 -11.36 -10.68 9.98
N THR A 239 -11.98 -11.86 10.12
CA THR A 239 -11.94 -12.66 11.33
C THR A 239 -11.87 -14.15 11.00
N VAL A 240 -10.88 -14.83 11.58
CA VAL A 240 -10.68 -16.26 11.38
C VAL A 240 -10.57 -16.97 12.74
N ILE A 241 -11.21 -18.13 12.87
CA ILE A 241 -11.23 -18.92 14.10
C ILE A 241 -10.39 -20.18 13.91
N LEU A 242 -9.31 -20.30 14.66
CA LEU A 242 -8.37 -21.43 14.58
C LEU A 242 -8.63 -22.41 15.74
N PRO A 243 -8.81 -23.71 15.48
CA PRO A 243 -8.75 -24.72 16.53
C PRO A 243 -7.32 -24.85 17.05
N VAL A 244 -7.16 -24.94 18.38
CA VAL A 244 -5.86 -25.09 19.03
C VAL A 244 -5.73 -26.52 19.56
N GLY A 245 -4.89 -27.33 18.91
CA GLY A 245 -4.82 -28.76 19.16
C GLY A 245 -3.88 -29.46 18.19
N GLU A 246 -4.35 -30.54 17.55
CA GLU A 246 -3.59 -31.20 16.49
C GLU A 246 -3.49 -30.30 15.25
N VAL A 247 -2.28 -30.14 14.76
CA VAL A 247 -2.00 -29.37 13.55
C VAL A 247 -2.42 -30.21 12.35
N VAL A 248 -3.38 -29.70 11.59
CA VAL A 248 -3.61 -30.21 10.23
C VAL A 248 -2.54 -29.59 9.35
N SER A 249 -1.63 -30.42 8.81
CA SER A 249 -0.59 -29.95 7.88
C SER A 249 -1.25 -29.29 6.67
N GLY A 250 -1.16 -27.96 6.58
CA GLY A 250 -1.73 -27.17 5.48
C GLY A 250 -0.65 -26.79 4.47
N GLY A 251 -0.94 -27.00 3.18
CA GLY A 251 -0.23 -26.39 2.06
C GLY A 251 -1.10 -25.31 1.43
N LEU A 252 -0.80 -24.93 0.18
CA LEU A 252 -1.71 -24.11 -0.61
C LEU A 252 -2.89 -24.94 -1.11
N ARG A 253 -4.09 -24.64 -0.62
CA ARG A 253 -5.36 -25.29 -0.97
C ARG A 253 -6.30 -24.29 -1.65
N ALA A 254 -5.76 -23.53 -2.61
CA ALA A 254 -6.52 -22.55 -3.35
C ALA A 254 -7.67 -23.22 -4.12
N LYS A 255 -8.87 -22.65 -4.05
CA LYS A 255 -9.99 -23.00 -4.93
C LYS A 255 -10.10 -21.97 -6.05
N SER A 256 -10.87 -22.28 -7.10
CA SER A 256 -11.09 -21.35 -8.21
C SER A 256 -11.68 -20.00 -7.76
N GLU A 257 -12.48 -19.98 -6.68
CA GLU A 257 -13.03 -18.77 -6.06
C GLU A 257 -11.98 -17.93 -5.29
N ASP A 258 -10.85 -18.52 -4.88
CA ASP A 258 -9.80 -17.82 -4.12
C ASP A 258 -8.79 -17.07 -5.02
N TRP A 259 -8.92 -17.16 -6.35
CA TRP A 259 -7.89 -16.64 -7.26
C TRP A 259 -7.54 -15.17 -7.00
N GLU A 260 -8.53 -14.32 -6.69
CA GLU A 260 -8.29 -12.89 -6.39
C GLU A 260 -7.47 -12.72 -5.13
N ARG A 261 -7.76 -13.51 -4.10
CA ARG A 261 -7.07 -13.47 -2.80
C ARG A 261 -5.60 -13.84 -2.97
N PHE A 262 -5.32 -14.91 -3.72
CA PHE A 262 -3.96 -15.33 -4.03
C PHE A 262 -3.23 -14.35 -4.95
N ASN A 263 -3.92 -13.79 -5.94
CA ASN A 263 -3.37 -12.76 -6.80
C ASN A 263 -2.98 -11.51 -5.99
N ASP A 264 -3.85 -11.07 -5.09
CA ASP A 264 -3.61 -9.92 -4.23
C ASP A 264 -2.49 -10.19 -3.22
N TYR A 265 -2.40 -11.40 -2.68
CA TYR A 265 -1.26 -11.79 -1.84
C TYR A 265 0.05 -11.76 -2.62
N GLY A 266 0.09 -12.35 -3.81
CA GLY A 266 1.24 -12.33 -4.69
C GLY A 266 1.68 -10.90 -5.05
N ILE A 267 0.72 -9.99 -5.33
CA ILE A 267 1.02 -8.58 -5.64
C ILE A 267 1.69 -7.91 -4.45
N GLY A 268 1.15 -8.08 -3.24
CA GLY A 268 1.70 -7.46 -2.04
C GLY A 268 3.09 -8.01 -1.70
N LEU A 269 3.30 -9.33 -1.80
CA LEU A 269 4.61 -9.95 -1.63
C LEU A 269 5.64 -9.46 -2.66
N LEU A 270 5.23 -9.35 -3.94
CA LEU A 270 6.09 -8.85 -5.02
C LEU A 270 6.51 -7.40 -4.77
N LEU A 271 5.59 -6.53 -4.33
CA LEU A 271 5.89 -5.13 -4.01
C LEU A 271 6.85 -5.00 -2.82
N GLN A 272 6.81 -5.96 -1.89
CA GLN A 272 7.76 -6.04 -0.78
C GLN A 272 9.11 -6.70 -1.16
N GLY A 273 9.22 -7.24 -2.37
CA GLY A 273 10.42 -7.91 -2.87
C GLY A 273 10.55 -9.38 -2.49
N ASP A 274 9.54 -9.98 -1.87
CA ASP A 274 9.48 -11.42 -1.58
C ASP A 274 9.05 -12.18 -2.85
N THR A 275 9.94 -12.20 -3.86
CA THR A 275 9.65 -12.77 -5.19
C THR A 275 9.39 -14.27 -5.13
N ARG A 276 10.05 -14.99 -4.21
CA ARG A 276 9.86 -16.41 -3.99
C ARG A 276 8.42 -16.72 -3.56
N ASN A 277 7.93 -16.11 -2.49
CA ASN A 277 6.57 -16.41 -2.02
C ASN A 277 5.51 -15.82 -2.94
N ALA A 278 5.81 -14.69 -3.62
CA ALA A 278 4.95 -14.15 -4.64
C ALA A 278 4.75 -15.14 -5.81
N ALA A 279 5.81 -15.81 -6.26
CA ALA A 279 5.73 -16.81 -7.33
C ALA A 279 4.84 -17.98 -6.93
N ILE A 280 4.97 -18.48 -5.70
CA ILE A 280 4.11 -19.56 -5.17
C ILE A 280 2.64 -19.11 -5.16
N ALA A 281 2.34 -17.88 -4.76
CA ALA A 281 0.97 -17.35 -4.76
C ALA A 281 0.39 -17.20 -6.18
N PHE A 282 1.17 -16.70 -7.14
CA PHE A 282 0.71 -16.57 -8.53
C PHE A 282 0.63 -17.91 -9.28
N ASP A 283 1.47 -18.87 -8.92
CA ASP A 283 1.36 -20.24 -9.42
C ASP A 283 0.04 -20.88 -8.96
N ALA A 284 -0.37 -20.66 -7.70
CA ALA A 284 -1.69 -21.07 -7.23
C ALA A 284 -2.82 -20.44 -8.08
N VAL A 285 -2.72 -19.16 -8.47
CA VAL A 285 -3.68 -18.51 -9.40
C VAL A 285 -3.72 -19.22 -10.75
N ALA A 286 -2.55 -19.53 -11.33
CA ALA A 286 -2.45 -20.20 -12.63
C ALA A 286 -2.98 -21.66 -12.58
N GLN A 287 -2.84 -22.35 -11.44
CA GLN A 287 -3.36 -23.70 -11.24
C GLN A 287 -4.88 -23.73 -11.08
N VAL A 288 -5.46 -22.83 -10.28
CA VAL A 288 -6.92 -22.84 -10.01
C VAL A 288 -7.75 -22.29 -11.17
N ASP A 289 -7.14 -21.48 -12.03
CA ASP A 289 -7.72 -21.06 -13.31
C ASP A 289 -6.64 -20.91 -14.41
N PRO A 290 -6.39 -21.99 -15.17
CA PRO A 290 -5.40 -21.98 -16.26
C PRO A 290 -5.75 -21.10 -17.47
N LYS A 291 -6.95 -20.51 -17.51
CA LYS A 291 -7.38 -19.55 -18.54
C LYS A 291 -7.33 -18.10 -18.03
N ARG A 292 -6.94 -17.87 -16.78
CA ARG A 292 -6.73 -16.53 -16.25
C ARG A 292 -5.32 -16.04 -16.57
N ILE A 293 -5.25 -14.88 -17.23
CA ILE A 293 -3.98 -14.29 -17.64
C ILE A 293 -3.14 -13.78 -16.46
N ASP A 294 -3.78 -13.34 -15.36
CA ASP A 294 -3.11 -12.67 -14.23
C ASP A 294 -2.03 -13.52 -13.57
N GLY A 295 -2.27 -14.83 -13.39
CA GLY A 295 -1.29 -15.75 -12.81
C GLY A 295 -0.02 -15.80 -13.64
N TYR A 296 -0.14 -16.12 -14.94
CA TYR A 296 1.00 -16.19 -15.85
C TYR A 296 1.69 -14.84 -16.05
N ARG A 297 0.93 -13.74 -16.18
CA ARG A 297 1.52 -12.40 -16.37
C ARG A 297 2.33 -11.97 -15.15
N ASN A 298 1.86 -12.29 -13.94
CA ASN A 298 2.59 -11.98 -12.71
C ASN A 298 3.79 -12.90 -12.48
N LEU A 299 3.71 -14.18 -12.86
CA LEU A 299 4.86 -15.07 -12.90
C LEU A 299 5.93 -14.57 -13.89
N ALA A 300 5.53 -14.08 -15.07
CA ALA A 300 6.45 -13.45 -16.02
C ALA A 300 7.13 -12.21 -15.42
N ARG A 301 6.37 -11.33 -14.74
CA ARG A 301 6.94 -10.15 -14.06
C ARG A 301 8.00 -10.53 -13.02
N ILE A 302 7.77 -11.61 -12.27
CA ILE A 302 8.76 -12.16 -11.33
C ILE A 302 9.99 -12.67 -12.07
N ALA A 303 9.80 -13.53 -13.07
CA ALA A 303 10.88 -14.11 -13.84
C ALA A 303 11.77 -13.04 -14.49
N VAL A 304 11.18 -11.97 -15.05
CA VAL A 304 11.91 -10.79 -15.55
C VAL A 304 12.72 -10.12 -14.44
N ARG A 305 12.11 -9.91 -13.26
CA ARG A 305 12.77 -9.27 -12.11
C ARG A 305 13.96 -10.07 -11.62
N ASP A 306 13.81 -11.38 -11.51
CA ASP A 306 14.83 -12.33 -11.05
C ASP A 306 15.88 -12.64 -12.15
N GLY A 307 15.68 -12.14 -13.38
CA GLY A 307 16.61 -12.31 -14.50
C GLY A 307 16.46 -13.64 -15.23
N ASN A 308 15.44 -14.45 -14.90
CA ASN A 308 15.13 -15.68 -15.61
C ASN A 308 14.29 -15.39 -16.87
N ILE A 309 14.96 -14.93 -17.93
CA ILE A 309 14.31 -14.51 -19.18
C ILE A 309 13.60 -15.67 -19.89
N SER A 310 14.15 -16.89 -19.84
CA SER A 310 13.54 -18.06 -20.47
C SER A 310 12.17 -18.39 -19.86
N GLU A 311 12.07 -18.38 -18.52
CA GLU A 311 10.77 -18.58 -17.85
C GLU A 311 9.82 -17.41 -18.08
N ALA A 312 10.33 -16.17 -18.16
CA ALA A 312 9.52 -15.02 -18.52
C ALA A 312 8.85 -15.21 -19.88
N TYR A 313 9.60 -15.62 -20.91
CA TYR A 313 9.04 -15.86 -22.24
C TYR A 313 8.00 -16.98 -22.24
N ARG A 314 8.28 -18.12 -21.58
CA ARG A 314 7.31 -19.22 -21.47
C ARG A 314 5.98 -18.77 -20.86
N HIS A 315 6.03 -17.97 -19.81
CA HIS A 315 4.82 -17.43 -19.18
C HIS A 315 4.11 -16.39 -20.05
N LEU A 316 4.86 -15.55 -20.77
CA LEU A 316 4.29 -14.55 -21.67
C LEU A 316 3.67 -15.14 -22.93
N GLU A 317 4.25 -16.21 -23.48
CA GLU A 317 3.64 -17.00 -24.56
C GLU A 317 2.27 -17.54 -24.11
N ARG A 318 2.19 -18.06 -22.88
CA ARG A 318 0.93 -18.50 -22.31
C ARG A 318 -0.08 -17.36 -22.15
N CYS A 319 0.38 -16.15 -21.80
CA CYS A 319 -0.48 -14.96 -21.78
C CYS A 319 -1.03 -14.62 -23.17
N GLU A 320 -0.18 -14.65 -24.21
CA GLU A 320 -0.59 -14.38 -25.59
C GLU A 320 -1.54 -15.47 -26.14
N GLU A 321 -1.39 -16.74 -25.73
CA GLU A 321 -2.37 -17.79 -26.05
C GLU A 321 -3.76 -17.54 -25.44
N ILE A 322 -3.80 -16.98 -24.22
CA ILE A 322 -5.04 -16.74 -23.47
C ILE A 322 -5.73 -15.47 -23.97
N ALA A 323 -5.00 -14.37 -24.11
CA ALA A 323 -5.51 -13.08 -24.57
C ALA A 323 -4.48 -12.41 -25.51
N PRO A 324 -4.53 -12.72 -26.82
CA PRO A 324 -3.62 -12.15 -27.80
C PRO A 324 -3.67 -10.62 -27.80
N GLY A 325 -2.51 -9.96 -27.71
CA GLY A 325 -2.40 -8.51 -27.78
C GLY A 325 -2.81 -7.76 -26.51
N ASP A 326 -2.94 -8.43 -25.36
CA ASP A 326 -3.13 -7.74 -24.08
C ASP A 326 -2.02 -6.70 -23.83
N LEU A 327 -2.42 -5.47 -23.51
CA LEU A 327 -1.48 -4.36 -23.39
C LEU A 327 -0.60 -4.47 -22.15
N GLN A 328 -1.14 -5.01 -21.06
CA GLN A 328 -0.34 -5.26 -19.85
C GLN A 328 0.71 -6.35 -20.11
N THR A 329 0.36 -7.39 -20.86
CA THR A 329 1.29 -8.42 -21.31
C THR A 329 2.34 -7.85 -22.27
N SER A 330 1.94 -6.98 -23.20
CA SER A 330 2.86 -6.26 -24.11
C SER A 330 3.89 -5.43 -23.35
N TRP A 331 3.49 -4.76 -22.27
CA TRP A 331 4.43 -4.06 -21.38
C TRP A 331 5.49 -5.00 -20.76
N VAL A 332 5.08 -6.19 -20.32
CA VAL A 332 5.99 -7.17 -19.73
C VAL A 332 6.91 -7.78 -20.80
N TRP A 333 6.42 -8.05 -22.01
CA TRP A 333 7.24 -8.41 -23.17
C TRP A 333 8.32 -7.37 -23.44
N GLY A 334 7.96 -6.08 -23.49
CA GLY A 334 8.92 -5.00 -23.71
C GLY A 334 10.03 -5.00 -22.66
N THR A 335 9.65 -5.20 -21.40
CA THR A 335 10.61 -5.26 -20.29
C THR A 335 11.50 -6.50 -20.35
N ALA A 336 10.95 -7.66 -20.72
CA ALA A 336 11.68 -8.92 -20.87
C ALA A 336 12.71 -8.84 -22.01
N HIS A 337 12.26 -8.43 -23.20
CA HIS A 337 13.13 -8.25 -24.38
C HIS A 337 14.23 -7.21 -24.13
N GLN A 338 13.91 -6.11 -23.45
CA GLN A 338 14.91 -5.13 -23.09
C GLN A 338 16.00 -5.72 -22.20
N ARG A 339 15.63 -6.52 -21.18
CA ARG A 339 16.62 -7.20 -20.32
C ARG A 339 17.43 -8.25 -21.06
N ALA A 340 16.85 -8.87 -22.10
CA ALA A 340 17.52 -9.82 -22.96
C ALA A 340 18.46 -9.18 -24.01
N GLY A 341 18.39 -7.86 -24.21
CA GLY A 341 19.12 -7.16 -25.27
C GLY A 341 18.43 -7.19 -26.65
N SER A 342 17.24 -7.76 -26.74
CA SER A 342 16.39 -7.80 -27.94
C SER A 342 15.66 -6.46 -28.12
N TYR A 343 16.42 -5.39 -28.43
CA TYR A 343 15.89 -4.03 -28.36
C TYR A 343 14.82 -3.71 -29.42
N ALA A 344 14.89 -4.32 -30.61
CA ALA A 344 13.88 -4.13 -31.65
C ALA A 344 12.52 -4.71 -31.25
N GLU A 345 12.51 -5.92 -30.68
CA GLU A 345 11.32 -6.57 -30.16
C GLU A 345 10.76 -5.81 -28.94
N ALA A 346 11.65 -5.30 -28.07
CA ALA A 346 11.26 -4.45 -26.96
C ALA A 346 10.55 -3.17 -27.43
N ALA A 347 11.08 -2.51 -28.47
CA ALA A 347 10.48 -1.33 -29.07
C ALA A 347 9.07 -1.63 -29.59
N GLY A 348 8.90 -2.69 -30.37
CA GLY A 348 7.58 -3.09 -30.89
C GLY A 348 6.57 -3.39 -29.78
N ALA A 349 7.00 -3.98 -28.68
CA ALA A 349 6.14 -4.23 -27.53
C ALA A 349 5.69 -2.95 -26.80
N TYR A 350 6.58 -1.95 -26.65
CA TYR A 350 6.19 -0.64 -26.10
C TYR A 350 5.32 0.17 -27.08
N GLU A 351 5.59 0.10 -28.38
CA GLU A 351 4.76 0.71 -29.42
C GLU A 351 3.33 0.16 -29.39
N ARG A 352 3.14 -1.15 -29.16
CA ARG A 352 1.80 -1.74 -28.93
C ARG A 352 1.06 -1.06 -27.78
N VAL A 353 1.71 -0.80 -26.65
CA VAL A 353 1.09 -0.08 -25.52
C VAL A 353 0.64 1.33 -25.94
N LEU A 354 1.49 2.03 -26.68
CA LEU A 354 1.26 3.39 -27.16
C LEU A 354 0.13 3.51 -28.18
N THR A 355 -0.30 2.42 -28.83
CA THR A 355 -1.47 2.42 -29.72
C THR A 355 -2.76 2.81 -29.01
N THR A 356 -2.89 2.45 -27.73
CA THR A 356 -4.07 2.76 -26.90
C THR A 356 -3.79 3.88 -25.91
N PHE A 357 -2.57 3.91 -25.35
CA PHE A 357 -2.16 4.93 -24.39
C PHE A 357 -1.08 5.83 -25.00
N ALA A 358 -1.47 6.64 -26.00
CA ALA A 358 -0.56 7.48 -26.77
C ALA A 358 0.24 8.52 -25.95
N GLU A 359 -0.19 8.81 -24.71
CA GLU A 359 0.47 9.71 -23.77
C GLU A 359 1.05 8.96 -22.55
N ASP A 360 1.23 7.64 -22.62
CA ASP A 360 1.90 6.90 -21.55
C ASP A 360 3.38 7.28 -21.49
N ARG A 361 3.72 8.15 -20.54
CA ARG A 361 5.08 8.65 -20.32
C ARG A 361 6.08 7.52 -20.09
N ALA A 362 5.69 6.45 -19.39
CA ALA A 362 6.60 5.37 -19.03
C ALA A 362 6.93 4.50 -20.26
N ALA A 363 5.95 4.26 -21.13
CA ALA A 363 6.13 3.57 -22.40
C ALA A 363 7.02 4.38 -23.34
N TRP A 364 6.79 5.68 -23.50
CA TRP A 364 7.67 6.56 -24.28
C TRP A 364 9.10 6.57 -23.76
N ARG A 365 9.29 6.65 -22.44
CA ARG A 365 10.62 6.64 -21.81
C ARG A 365 11.36 5.33 -22.07
N ASN A 366 10.68 4.19 -21.93
CA ASN A 366 11.29 2.90 -22.21
C ASN A 366 11.54 2.70 -23.71
N LEU A 367 10.63 3.13 -24.59
CA LEU A 367 10.82 3.12 -26.03
C LEU A 367 12.06 3.92 -26.46
N GLY A 368 12.21 5.15 -25.95
CA GLY A 368 13.40 5.97 -26.21
C GLY A 368 14.68 5.31 -25.71
N ARG A 369 14.64 4.67 -24.53
CA ARG A 369 15.80 3.94 -24.00
C ARG A 369 16.18 2.76 -24.89
N VAL A 370 15.23 1.93 -25.32
CA VAL A 370 15.55 0.77 -26.15
C VAL A 370 16.00 1.17 -27.55
N ARG A 371 15.42 2.23 -28.14
CA ARG A 371 15.88 2.81 -29.41
C ARG A 371 17.30 3.35 -29.31
N TYR A 372 17.65 4.03 -28.22
CA TYR A 372 19.02 4.47 -27.97
C TYR A 372 19.99 3.29 -27.89
N LEU A 373 19.63 2.24 -27.13
CA LEU A 373 20.45 1.03 -27.01
C LEU A 373 20.57 0.25 -28.33
N ASN A 374 19.55 0.33 -29.19
CA ASN A 374 19.56 -0.24 -30.54
C ASN A 374 20.41 0.57 -31.54
N GLY A 375 20.83 1.79 -31.18
CA GLY A 375 21.56 2.70 -32.07
C GLY A 375 20.66 3.61 -32.93
N ASP A 376 19.34 3.53 -32.77
CA ASP A 376 18.36 4.36 -33.49
C ASP A 376 18.27 5.76 -32.85
N LEU A 377 19.37 6.54 -32.92
CA LEU A 377 19.54 7.78 -32.15
C LEU A 377 18.47 8.84 -32.45
N ASP A 378 18.04 8.97 -33.70
CA ASP A 378 17.01 9.94 -34.10
C ASP A 378 15.65 9.57 -33.50
N ALA A 379 15.21 8.32 -33.66
CA ALA A 379 13.97 7.81 -33.08
C ALA A 379 13.99 7.84 -31.54
N ALA A 380 15.15 7.59 -30.93
CA ALA A 380 15.31 7.75 -29.49
C ALA A 380 15.08 9.21 -29.05
N GLY A 381 15.66 10.16 -29.79
CA GLY A 381 15.45 11.60 -29.58
C GLY A 381 13.98 11.99 -29.61
N GLU A 382 13.25 11.56 -30.64
CA GLU A 382 11.81 11.80 -30.80
C GLU A 382 10.99 11.21 -29.64
N ALA A 383 11.29 9.98 -29.23
CA ALA A 383 10.61 9.35 -28.10
C ALA A 383 10.84 10.13 -26.80
N PHE A 384 12.05 10.66 -26.55
CA PHE A 384 12.31 11.49 -25.38
C PHE A 384 11.71 12.90 -25.51
N ASP A 385 11.53 13.43 -26.71
CA ASP A 385 10.77 14.66 -26.93
C ASP A 385 9.30 14.47 -26.50
N ARG A 386 8.68 13.34 -26.86
CA ARG A 386 7.35 12.98 -26.39
C ARG A 386 7.27 12.86 -24.87
N VAL A 387 8.29 12.31 -24.21
CA VAL A 387 8.35 12.29 -22.74
C VAL A 387 8.35 13.70 -22.16
N LEU A 388 9.16 14.61 -22.72
CA LEU A 388 9.31 15.98 -22.22
C LEU A 388 8.11 16.89 -22.55
N GLU A 389 7.32 16.55 -23.57
CA GLU A 389 6.02 17.19 -23.82
C GLU A 389 4.98 16.80 -22.76
N ILE A 390 5.03 15.57 -22.26
CA ILE A 390 4.15 15.08 -21.18
C ILE A 390 4.64 15.58 -19.81
N ASP A 391 5.95 15.53 -19.57
CA ASP A 391 6.60 15.93 -18.32
C ASP A 391 7.92 16.67 -18.62
N PRO A 392 7.90 18.02 -18.65
CA PRO A 392 9.08 18.83 -18.91
C PRO A 392 10.21 18.67 -17.88
N GLU A 393 9.92 18.09 -16.72
CA GLU A 393 10.86 17.90 -15.60
C GLU A 393 11.42 16.47 -15.54
N ASP A 394 11.11 15.62 -16.52
CA ASP A 394 11.57 14.23 -16.56
C ASP A 394 13.10 14.15 -16.66
N ARG A 395 13.74 13.96 -15.50
CA ARG A 395 15.19 13.84 -15.36
C ARG A 395 15.76 12.73 -16.26
N VAL A 396 15.06 11.61 -16.42
CA VAL A 396 15.55 10.46 -17.20
C VAL A 396 15.55 10.81 -18.69
N ALA A 397 14.54 11.53 -19.18
CA ALA A 397 14.52 12.00 -20.56
C ALA A 397 15.62 13.03 -20.81
N HIS A 398 15.84 14.01 -19.91
CA HIS A 398 16.95 14.96 -20.03
C HIS A 398 18.31 14.26 -20.09
N TYR A 399 18.53 13.25 -19.24
CA TYR A 399 19.75 12.44 -19.27
C TYR A 399 19.97 11.75 -20.62
N HIS A 400 18.95 11.05 -21.15
CA HIS A 400 19.13 10.34 -22.41
C HIS A 400 19.20 11.28 -23.61
N LYS A 401 18.50 12.42 -23.60
CA LYS A 401 18.67 13.46 -24.63
C LYS A 401 20.09 14.01 -24.63
N MET A 402 20.69 14.23 -23.47
CA MET A 402 22.10 14.61 -23.38
C MET A 402 22.98 13.56 -24.06
N LEU A 403 22.74 12.27 -23.82
CA LEU A 403 23.49 11.18 -24.46
C LEU A 403 23.29 11.12 -25.98
N VAL A 404 22.05 11.24 -26.47
CA VAL A 404 21.71 11.30 -27.89
C VAL A 404 22.40 12.48 -28.57
N TYR A 405 22.37 13.67 -27.95
CA TYR A 405 23.03 14.86 -28.50
C TYR A 405 24.55 14.75 -28.49
N ARG A 406 25.15 14.12 -27.48
CA ARG A 406 26.60 13.83 -27.48
C ARG A 406 26.96 12.88 -28.61
N ALA A 407 26.20 11.80 -28.79
CA ALA A 407 26.43 10.81 -29.83
C ALA A 407 26.25 11.38 -31.25
N THR A 408 25.37 12.38 -31.42
CA THR A 408 25.12 13.06 -32.70
C THR A 408 25.93 14.36 -32.88
N GLY A 409 26.85 14.70 -31.97
CA GLY A 409 27.72 15.88 -32.08
C GLY A 409 27.05 17.24 -31.80
N GLN A 410 25.83 17.26 -31.25
CA GLN A 410 25.06 18.47 -30.97
C GLN A 410 25.41 19.07 -29.60
N VAL A 411 26.63 19.62 -29.47
CA VAL A 411 27.24 20.07 -28.21
C VAL A 411 26.36 21.01 -27.38
N GLU A 412 25.80 22.06 -28.00
CA GLU A 412 24.97 23.05 -27.29
C GLU A 412 23.65 22.47 -26.75
N LYS A 413 23.06 21.53 -27.50
CA LYS A 413 21.84 20.85 -27.06
C LYS A 413 22.16 19.87 -25.92
N ALA A 414 23.28 19.16 -26.00
CA ALA A 414 23.75 18.30 -24.92
C ALA A 414 23.96 19.08 -23.62
N ALA A 415 24.66 20.22 -23.67
CA ALA A 415 24.90 21.07 -22.50
C ALA A 415 23.60 21.59 -21.87
N ARG A 416 22.58 21.89 -22.70
CA ARG A 416 21.26 22.30 -22.21
C ARG A 416 20.54 21.17 -21.47
N SER A 417 20.52 19.97 -22.05
CA SER A 417 19.92 18.79 -21.43
C SER A 417 20.67 18.40 -20.14
N GLU A 418 22.00 18.55 -20.10
CA GLU A 418 22.81 18.33 -18.90
C GLU A 418 22.43 19.29 -17.77
N ARG A 419 22.29 20.59 -18.06
CA ARG A 419 21.81 21.57 -17.07
C ARG A 419 20.43 21.22 -16.53
N ALA A 420 19.51 20.75 -17.38
CA ALA A 420 18.19 20.30 -16.94
C ALA A 420 18.26 19.03 -16.10
N TYR A 421 19.06 18.04 -16.51
CA TYR A 421 19.31 16.80 -15.75
C TYR A 421 19.84 17.08 -14.34
N LEU A 422 20.80 18.01 -14.21
CA LEU A 422 21.38 18.42 -12.93
C LEU A 422 20.39 19.26 -12.10
N ARG A 423 19.60 20.13 -12.74
CA ARG A 423 18.56 20.91 -12.06
C ARG A 423 17.52 20.01 -11.38
N TYR A 424 17.14 18.92 -12.03
CA TYR A 424 16.15 17.97 -11.53
C TYR A 424 16.78 16.77 -10.80
N GLN A 425 18.04 16.89 -10.36
CA GLN A 425 18.72 15.84 -9.58
C GLN A 425 18.01 15.58 -8.25
N ILE A 426 18.10 14.34 -7.78
CA ILE A 426 17.64 13.96 -6.45
C ILE A 426 18.57 14.62 -5.43
N ASP A 427 18.01 15.35 -4.46
CA ASP A 427 18.78 15.94 -3.38
C ASP A 427 19.46 14.84 -2.55
N GLU A 428 20.80 14.80 -2.60
CA GLU A 428 21.60 13.78 -1.92
C GLU A 428 21.62 13.99 -0.39
N SER A 429 21.44 15.22 0.09
CA SER A 429 21.41 15.51 1.54
C SER A 429 20.15 14.96 2.20
N ALA A 430 19.07 14.73 1.44
CA ALA A 430 17.86 14.10 1.93
C ALA A 430 18.14 12.71 2.56
N ARG A 431 19.12 11.96 2.02
CA ARG A 431 19.49 10.65 2.55
C ARG A 431 20.16 10.73 3.92
N GLU A 432 21.05 11.70 4.11
CA GLU A 432 21.74 11.92 5.38
C GLU A 432 20.76 12.30 6.50
N VAL A 433 19.87 13.27 6.20
CA VAL A 433 18.85 13.75 7.13
C VAL A 433 17.90 12.64 7.57
N THR A 434 17.45 11.81 6.62
CA THR A 434 16.56 10.67 6.91
C THR A 434 17.25 9.57 7.70
N GLN A 435 18.53 9.30 7.44
CA GLN A 435 19.28 8.27 8.17
C GLN A 435 19.41 8.61 9.65
N GLN A 436 19.75 9.86 10.00
CA GLN A 436 19.85 10.27 11.39
C GLN A 436 18.48 10.18 12.08
N PHE A 437 17.41 10.65 11.43
CA PHE A 437 16.06 10.53 11.96
C PHE A 437 15.68 9.08 12.28
N LEU A 438 16.01 8.13 11.39
CA LEU A 438 15.72 6.70 11.60
C LEU A 438 16.49 6.09 12.78
N LEU A 439 17.71 6.54 13.05
CA LEU A 439 18.49 6.09 14.22
C LEU A 439 17.83 6.53 15.53
N ASP A 440 17.25 7.73 15.54
CA ASP A 440 16.59 8.29 16.73
C ASP A 440 15.15 7.75 16.93
N HIS A 441 14.55 7.16 15.89
CA HIS A 441 13.17 6.67 15.86
C HIS A 441 13.08 5.21 15.39
N PRO A 442 13.48 4.24 16.24
CA PRO A 442 13.59 2.83 15.85
C PRO A 442 12.24 2.21 15.46
N GLU A 443 11.11 2.74 15.94
CA GLU A 443 9.77 2.35 15.50
C GLU A 443 9.49 2.75 14.04
N ILE A 444 10.01 3.90 13.60
CA ILE A 444 9.88 4.36 12.22
C ILE A 444 10.85 3.62 11.31
N GLU A 445 12.06 3.30 11.77
CA GLU A 445 13.00 2.44 11.05
C GLU A 445 12.35 1.09 10.73
N ARG A 446 11.77 0.42 11.73
CA ARG A 446 11.04 -0.84 11.51
C ARG A 446 9.89 -0.67 10.53
N ALA A 447 9.16 0.44 10.60
CA ALA A 447 8.03 0.71 9.70
C ALA A 447 8.46 1.04 8.26
N ALA A 448 9.67 1.55 8.05
CA ALA A 448 10.24 1.87 6.75
C ALA A 448 10.74 0.62 5.99
N GLN A 449 10.98 -0.49 6.70
CA GLN A 449 11.40 -1.76 6.08
C GLN A 449 10.34 -2.27 5.08
N ALA A 450 10.80 -2.81 3.95
CA ALA A 450 9.92 -3.39 2.94
C ALA A 450 9.09 -4.56 3.52
N ILE A 451 9.75 -5.41 4.31
CA ILE A 451 9.16 -6.51 5.05
C ILE A 451 9.26 -6.19 6.55
N GLN A 452 8.15 -5.76 7.13
CA GLN A 452 8.04 -5.52 8.57
C GLN A 452 7.32 -6.71 9.22
N ILE A 453 7.84 -7.18 10.36
CA ILE A 453 7.19 -8.16 11.22
C ILE A 453 6.70 -7.42 12.46
N HIS A 454 5.42 -7.58 12.77
CA HIS A 454 4.78 -7.03 13.97
C HIS A 454 4.69 -8.12 15.03
N TYR A 455 4.95 -7.73 16.28
CA TYR A 455 4.88 -8.61 17.46
C TYR A 455 3.76 -8.09 18.37
N PRO A 456 2.53 -8.64 18.28
CA PRO A 456 1.44 -8.25 19.15
C PRO A 456 1.81 -8.38 20.63
N THR A 457 1.49 -7.36 21.42
CA THR A 457 1.81 -7.31 22.86
C THR A 457 0.67 -7.87 23.70
N PRO A 458 0.94 -8.49 24.86
CA PRO A 458 -0.09 -8.94 25.79
C PRO A 458 -1.07 -7.85 26.19
N VAL A 459 -2.37 -8.17 26.20
CA VAL A 459 -3.42 -7.25 26.65
C VAL A 459 -3.81 -7.62 28.10
N PRO A 460 -3.58 -6.72 29.09
CA PRO A 460 -3.90 -7.01 30.48
C PRO A 460 -5.40 -7.25 30.65
N ARG A 461 -5.78 -8.36 31.29
CA ARG A 461 -7.16 -8.53 31.79
C ARG A 461 -7.39 -7.48 32.87
N ARG A 462 -8.15 -6.42 32.58
CA ARG A 462 -8.65 -5.54 33.65
C ARG A 462 -9.47 -6.43 34.59
N GLY A 463 -8.98 -6.59 35.82
CA GLY A 463 -9.63 -7.42 36.83
C GLY A 463 -11.05 -6.91 37.10
N ALA A 464 -11.95 -7.81 37.47
CA ALA A 464 -13.25 -7.47 38.03
C ALA A 464 -13.17 -6.58 39.31
N SER A 465 -11.99 -6.18 39.76
CA SER A 465 -11.73 -5.31 40.90
C SER A 465 -11.82 -3.80 40.60
N ASP A 466 -11.65 -3.35 39.35
CA ASP A 466 -11.64 -1.89 39.06
C ASP A 466 -13.04 -1.30 38.88
N ARG A 467 -14.08 -2.15 38.89
CA ARG A 467 -15.47 -1.68 38.98
C ARG A 467 -15.89 -1.36 40.42
N ALA A 468 -15.22 -1.93 41.43
CA ALA A 468 -15.56 -1.67 42.84
C ALA A 468 -15.00 -0.34 43.38
N SER A 469 -13.92 0.17 42.79
CA SER A 469 -13.30 1.44 43.18
C SER A 469 -13.92 2.68 42.50
N ASN A 470 -14.61 2.51 41.36
CA ASN A 470 -15.26 3.62 40.65
C ASN A 470 -16.76 3.78 40.97
N GLU A 471 -17.39 2.78 41.61
CA GLU A 471 -18.76 2.88 42.11
C GLU A 471 -18.81 3.48 43.53
N SER A 472 -17.74 3.32 44.31
CA SER A 472 -17.60 3.95 45.64
C SER A 472 -17.23 5.44 45.57
N ALA A 473 -16.63 5.91 44.47
CA ALA A 473 -16.33 7.32 44.24
C ALA A 473 -17.52 8.14 43.69
N ARG A 474 -18.59 7.50 43.19
CA ARG A 474 -19.79 8.19 42.66
C ARG A 474 -20.97 8.28 43.62
N ILE A 475 -20.88 7.63 44.79
CA ILE A 475 -21.94 7.66 45.82
C ILE A 475 -21.61 8.66 46.95
N GLY A 476 -20.43 9.31 46.91
CA GLY A 476 -19.98 10.28 47.93
C GLY A 476 -20.29 11.76 47.66
N GLU A 477 -20.88 12.13 46.52
CA GLU A 477 -21.19 13.54 46.17
C GLU A 477 -22.70 13.87 46.16
N GLN A 478 -23.53 13.04 46.79
CA GLN A 478 -24.90 13.43 47.17
C GLN A 478 -25.10 13.14 48.67
N GLY A 479 -24.67 14.10 49.49
CA GLY A 479 -24.90 14.13 50.94
C GLY A 479 -24.88 15.56 51.43
#